data_AF-A0A3D4FKW5-F1
#
_entry.id   AF-A0A3D4FKW5-F1
#
_cell.length_a   1.000
_cell.length_b   1.000
_cell.length_c   1.000
_cell.angle_alpha   90.00
_cell.angle_beta   90.00
_cell.angle_gamma   90.00
#
_symmetry.space_group_name_H-M   'P 1'
#
loop_
_entity.id
_entity.type
_entity.pdbx_description
1 polymer ?
#
loop_
_entity_poly.entity_id
_entity_poly.type
_entity_poly.pdbx_seq_one_letter_code
_entity_poly.pdbx_strand_id
1 'polypeptide(L)' 'LQCVFKYSDLQNLRRWCLATKDAHEFYKKFGFSDLSNPEKFMEIFND' A
#
# COMPACT_ATOMS: atom_id res chain seq x y z
N LEU A 1 5.79 1.10 10.35
CA LEU A 1 5.08 1.97 9.39
C LEU A 1 5.09 3.44 9.76
N GLN A 2 4.75 3.84 10.99
CA GLN A 2 4.70 5.26 11.36
C GLN A 2 5.99 6.05 11.09
N CYS A 3 7.17 5.44 11.27
CA CYS A 3 8.44 6.10 10.96
C CYS A 3 8.56 6.43 9.45
N VAL A 4 8.24 5.47 8.58
CA VAL A 4 8.27 5.62 7.11
C VAL A 4 7.27 6.69 6.65
N PHE A 5 6.04 6.66 7.15
CA PHE A 5 5.00 7.64 6.79
C PHE A 5 5.22 9.04 7.33
N LYS A 6 6.15 9.23 8.27
CA LYS A 6 6.49 10.54 8.84
C LYS A 6 7.75 11.14 8.22
N TYR A 7 8.43 10.44 7.31
CA TYR A 7 9.62 10.97 6.65
C TYR A 7 9.23 12.06 5.65
N SER A 8 9.85 13.24 5.76
CA SER A 8 9.46 14.46 5.03
C SER A 8 9.44 14.26 3.52
N ASP A 9 10.41 13.51 3.01
CA ASP A 9 10.62 13.39 1.57
C ASP A 9 9.59 12.47 0.91
N LEU A 10 8.84 11.69 1.70
CA LEU A 10 7.83 10.74 1.24
C LEU A 10 6.39 11.27 1.33
N GLN A 11 6.19 12.50 1.80
CA GLN A 11 4.84 13.08 1.97
C GLN A 11 4.12 13.36 0.64
N ASN A 12 4.88 13.53 -0.46
CA ASN A 12 4.35 13.90 -1.77
C ASN A 12 4.34 12.73 -2.78
N LEU A 13 4.46 11.48 -2.30
CA LEU A 13 4.31 10.33 -3.16
C LEU A 13 2.88 10.25 -3.70
N ARG A 14 2.75 10.09 -5.02
CA ARG A 14 1.45 9.98 -5.69
C ARG A 14 0.61 8.80 -5.17
N ARG A 15 1.25 7.71 -4.75
CA ARG A 15 0.57 6.49 -4.30
C ARG A 15 1.48 5.65 -3.41
N TRP A 16 0.89 5.03 -2.40
CA TRP A 16 1.47 3.93 -1.63
C TRP A 16 0.79 2.62 -2.06
N CYS A 17 1.57 1.58 -2.32
CA CYS A 17 1.07 0.26 -2.71
C CYS A 17 1.58 -0.79 -1.72
N LEU A 18 0.74 -1.78 -1.44
CA LEU A 18 1.03 -2.89 -0.56
C LEU A 18 0.30 -4.13 -1.09
N ALA A 19 0.99 -5.27 -1.12
CA ALA A 19 0.39 -6.58 -1.23
C ALA A 19 0.57 -7.31 0.11
N THR A 20 -0.50 -7.90 0.63
CA THR A 20 -0.46 -8.67 1.88
C THR A 20 -1.35 -9.91 1.75
N LYS A 21 -0.96 -11.03 2.35
CA LYS A 21 -1.71 -12.29 2.26
C LYS A 21 -2.96 -12.28 3.14
N ASP A 22 -2.82 -11.87 4.40
CA ASP A 22 -3.86 -11.97 5.43
C ASP A 22 -3.96 -10.76 6.37
N ALA A 23 -3.02 -9.81 6.30
CA ALA A 23 -2.98 -8.67 7.24
C ALA A 23 -3.78 -7.44 6.79
N HIS A 24 -4.78 -7.59 5.91
CA HIS A 24 -5.56 -6.47 5.35
C HIS A 24 -6.14 -5.53 6.42
N GLU A 25 -6.81 -6.07 7.44
CA GLU A 25 -7.40 -5.30 8.54
C GLU A 25 -6.35 -4.58 9.41
N PHE A 26 -5.13 -5.11 9.47
CA PHE A 26 -4.04 -4.42 10.16
C PHE A 26 -3.62 -3.17 9.37
N TYR A 27 -3.48 -3.27 8.05
CA TYR A 27 -3.03 -2.16 7.20
C TYR A 27 -4.10 -1.08 6.97
N LYS A 28 -5.39 -1.44 7.02
CA LYS A 28 -6.50 -0.47 7.02
C LYS A 28 -6.37 0.56 8.15
N LYS A 29 -5.84 0.18 9.31
CA LYS A 29 -5.57 1.09 10.45
C LYS A 29 -4.54 2.17 10.13
N PHE A 30 -3.74 1.99 9.09
CA PHE A 30 -2.74 2.94 8.62
C PHE A 30 -3.19 3.73 7.38
N GLY A 31 -4.47 3.64 6.99
CA GLY A 31 -5.03 4.39 5.87
C GLY A 31 -4.89 3.70 4.51
N PHE A 32 -4.40 2.46 4.45
CA PHE A 32 -4.53 1.66 3.23
C PHE A 32 -6.00 1.29 3.00
N SER A 33 -6.38 1.28 1.74
CA SER A 33 -7.67 0.78 1.28
C SER A 33 -7.45 -0.24 0.17
N ASP A 34 -8.53 -0.93 -0.21
CA ASP A 34 -8.54 -1.69 -1.45
C ASP A 34 -8.18 -0.75 -2.62
N LEU A 35 -7.56 -1.33 -3.65
CA LEU A 35 -7.17 -0.57 -4.83
C LEU A 35 -8.41 0.06 -5.46
N SER A 36 -8.39 1.38 -5.66
CA SER A 36 -9.54 2.09 -6.24
C SER A 36 -9.79 1.73 -7.71
N ASN A 37 -8.77 1.17 -8.38
CA ASN A 37 -8.78 0.75 -9.78
C ASN A 37 -7.90 -0.51 -9.90
N PRO A 38 -8.37 -1.68 -9.43
CA PRO A 38 -7.57 -2.90 -9.40
C PRO A 38 -7.14 -3.36 -10.80
N GLU A 39 -7.93 -3.03 -11.84
CA GLU A 39 -7.65 -3.35 -13.23
C GLU A 39 -6.39 -2.68 -13.80
N LYS A 40 -5.87 -1.65 -13.11
CA LYS A 40 -4.62 -0.96 -13.48
C LYS A 40 -3.37 -1.62 -12.94
N PHE A 41 -3.52 -2.62 -12.06
CA PHE A 41 -2.40 -3.34 -11.46
C PHE A 41 -2.22 -4.67 -12.20
N MET A 42 -0.97 -4.95 -12.53
CA MET A 42 -0.55 -6.21 -13.14
C MET A 42 0.69 -6.67 -12.40
N GLU A 43 0.86 -7.98 -12.27
CA GLU A 43 2.06 -8.59 -11.70
C GLU A 43 2.47 -9.81 -12.53
N ILE A 44 3.77 -10.14 -12.48
CA ILE A 44 4.27 -11.46 -12.86
C ILE A 44 4.60 -12.15 -11.54
N PHE A 45 3.79 -13.15 -11.18
CA PHE A 45 3.98 -13.92 -9.96
C PHE A 45 4.60 -15.27 -10.30
N ASN A 46 5.88 -15.42 -9.95
CA ASN A 46 6.58 -16.70 -10.01
C ASN A 46 6.78 -17.15 -8.56
N ASP A 47 6.02 -18.18 -8.18
CA ASP A 47 6.04 -18.76 -6.83
C ASP A 47 7.34 -19.55 -6.55
#